data_AF-A0A945M3K4-F1
#
_entry.id   AF-A0A945M3K4-F1
#
_cell.length_a   1.000
_cell.length_b   1.000
_cell.length_c   1.000
_cell.angle_alpha   90.00
_cell.angle_beta   90.00
_cell.angle_gamma   90.00
#
_symmetry.space_group_name_H-M   'P 1'
#
loop_
_entity.id
_entity.type
_entity.pdbx_description
1 polymer ?
#
loop_
_entity_poly.entity_id
_entity_poly.type
_entity_poly.pdbx_seq_one_letter_code
_entity_poly.pdbx_strand_id
1 'polypeptide(L)'
;VCYEATQYIKKVLKIDDSLDVFPVHGVGGILGTLLTGVFASASFGGMGMDNSISTQVGIQIVGILFTIIWCGFFTFIILRFVDNIFGLRITEDDEQVGIDLSEHGESSYNSN
;
A
#
# COMPACT_ATOMS: atom_id res chain seq x y z
N VAL A 1 -4.69 13.70 5.21
CA VAL A 1 -4.28 13.07 3.93
C VAL A 1 -4.66 11.60 3.87
N CYS A 2 -4.11 10.71 4.71
CA CYS A 2 -4.46 9.28 4.66
C CYS A 2 -5.95 9.00 4.91
N TYR A 3 -6.59 9.69 5.86
CA TYR A 3 -8.04 9.56 6.06
C TYR A 3 -8.86 9.87 4.80
N GLU A 4 -8.57 10.98 4.12
CA GLU A 4 -9.23 11.32 2.85
C GLU A 4 -8.91 10.29 1.75
N ALA A 5 -7.69 9.76 1.73
CA ALA A 5 -7.32 8.69 0.81
C ALA A 5 -8.13 7.41 1.05
N THR A 6 -8.35 6.99 2.30
CA THR A 6 -9.19 5.81 2.59
C THR A 6 -10.61 6.04 2.10
N GLN A 7 -11.19 7.21 2.38
CA GLN A 7 -12.54 7.55 1.93
C GLN A 7 -12.64 7.59 0.41
N TYR A 8 -11.68 8.22 -0.27
CA TYR A 8 -11.68 8.35 -1.71
C TYR A 8 -11.51 6.99 -2.42
N ILE A 9 -10.54 6.19 -2.01
CA ILE A 9 -10.27 4.87 -2.63
C ILE A 9 -11.46 3.93 -2.46
N LYS A 10 -12.02 3.87 -1.25
CA LYS A 10 -13.13 2.96 -0.94
C LYS A 10 -14.46 3.42 -1.55
N LYS A 11 -14.82 4.70 -1.39
CA LYS A 11 -16.16 5.19 -1.77
C LYS A 11 -16.26 5.69 -3.21
N VAL A 12 -15.16 6.20 -3.78
CA VAL A 12 -15.15 6.79 -5.13
C VAL A 12 -14.56 5.82 -6.14
N LEU A 13 -13.33 5.32 -5.89
CA LEU A 13 -12.67 4.39 -6.81
C LEU A 13 -13.23 2.96 -6.70
N LYS A 14 -13.92 2.64 -5.60
CA LYS A 14 -14.49 1.32 -5.32
C LYS A 14 -13.45 0.20 -5.41
N ILE A 15 -12.24 0.48 -4.93
CA ILE A 15 -11.16 -0.50 -4.84
C ILE A 15 -11.24 -1.17 -3.46
N ASP A 16 -11.31 -2.50 -3.45
CA ASP A 16 -11.27 -3.32 -2.24
C ASP A 16 -9.82 -3.55 -1.80
N ASP A 17 -9.26 -2.54 -1.15
CA ASP A 17 -8.10 -2.68 -0.29
C ASP A 17 -8.61 -2.95 1.13
N SER A 18 -8.81 -4.23 1.43
CA SER A 18 -9.69 -4.67 2.52
C SER A 18 -9.28 -4.12 3.89
N LEU A 19 -7.99 -3.88 4.11
CA LEU A 19 -7.42 -3.35 5.35
C LEU A 19 -6.86 -1.92 5.21
N ASP A 20 -7.21 -1.23 4.12
CA ASP A 20 -6.78 0.15 3.83
C ASP A 20 -5.23 0.29 3.81
N VAL A 21 -4.52 -0.73 3.31
CA VAL A 21 -3.04 -0.79 3.37
C VAL A 21 -2.42 0.30 2.49
N PHE A 22 -2.85 0.44 1.25
CA PHE A 22 -2.36 1.46 0.33
C PHE A 22 -2.70 2.90 0.75
N PRO A 23 -3.95 3.27 1.10
CA PRO A 23 -4.25 4.64 1.55
C PRO A 23 -3.56 5.02 2.87
N VAL A 24 -3.25 4.07 3.75
CA VAL A 24 -2.50 4.36 4.99
C VAL A 24 -0.99 4.35 4.74
N HIS A 25 -0.43 3.23 4.28
CA HIS A 25 1.01 3.05 4.14
C HIS A 25 1.55 3.63 2.83
N GLY A 26 0.87 3.40 1.71
CA GLY A 26 1.29 3.92 0.40
C GLY A 26 1.23 5.44 0.33
N VAL A 27 0.04 6.02 0.55
CA VAL A 27 -0.14 7.50 0.53
C VAL A 27 0.60 8.17 1.69
N GLY A 28 0.58 7.57 2.89
CA GLY A 28 1.32 8.07 4.05
C GLY A 28 2.83 8.06 3.81
N GLY A 29 3.35 6.99 3.20
CA GLY A 29 4.76 6.86 2.84
C GLY A 29 5.20 7.87 1.78
N ILE A 30 4.38 8.10 0.75
CA ILE A 30 4.62 9.13 -0.26
C ILE A 30 4.70 10.51 0.38
N LEU A 31 3.70 10.87 1.20
CA LEU A 31 3.68 12.16 1.89
C LEU A 31 4.90 12.30 2.82
N GLY A 32 5.19 11.29 3.64
CA GLY A 32 6.34 11.29 4.54
C GLY A 32 7.65 11.48 3.79
N THR A 33 7.83 10.79 2.67
CA THR A 33 9.05 10.87 1.85
C THR A 33 9.23 12.26 1.21
N LEU A 34 8.15 12.90 0.77
CA LEU A 34 8.17 14.29 0.30
C LEU A 34 8.54 15.26 1.43
N LEU A 35 7.93 15.10 2.60
CA LEU A 35 8.19 15.94 3.76
C LEU A 35 9.62 15.76 4.29
N THR A 36 10.21 14.56 4.19
CA THR A 36 11.63 14.33 4.48
C THR A 36 12.52 15.22 3.60
N GLY A 37 12.16 15.43 2.33
CA GLY A 37 12.90 16.33 1.44
C GLY A 37 12.94 17.78 1.91
N VAL A 38 11.98 18.19 2.74
CA VAL A 38 11.91 19.54 3.33
C VAL A 38 12.56 19.56 4.71
N PHE A 39 12.10 18.70 5.62
CA PHE A 39 12.42 18.77 7.04
C PHE A 39 13.75 18.13 7.42
N ALA A 40 14.41 17.40 6.51
CA ALA A 40 15.79 16.96 6.74
C ALA A 40 16.81 18.13 6.69
N SER A 41 16.41 19.30 6.21
CA SER A 41 17.27 20.49 6.20
C SER A 41 17.69 20.94 7.59
N ALA A 42 18.95 21.35 7.74
CA ALA A 42 19.48 21.93 8.97
C ALA A 42 18.72 23.19 9.39
N SER A 43 18.14 23.96 8.45
CA SER A 43 17.33 25.16 8.78
C SER A 43 16.05 24.84 9.54
N PHE A 44 15.58 23.59 9.49
CA PHE A 44 14.43 23.09 10.24
C PHE A 44 14.84 22.16 11.40
N GLY A 45 16.14 22.09 11.73
CA GLY A 45 16.66 21.21 12.78
C GLY A 45 16.85 19.75 12.34
N GLY A 46 16.81 19.46 11.04
CA GLY A 46 17.15 18.16 10.49
C GLY A 46 18.66 17.88 10.52
N MET A 47 19.07 16.66 10.13
CA MET A 47 20.47 16.22 10.14
C MET A 47 21.38 17.00 9.19
N GLY A 48 20.82 17.86 8.34
CA GLY A 48 21.54 18.53 7.26
C GLY A 48 21.47 17.71 5.98
N MET A 49 21.53 18.41 4.86
CA MET A 49 21.50 17.83 3.52
C MET A 49 22.65 18.45 2.74
N ASP A 50 23.30 17.66 1.88
CA ASP A 50 24.37 18.16 1.00
C ASP A 50 23.85 19.09 -0.10
N ASN A 51 22.52 19.12 -0.29
CA ASN A 51 21.84 19.86 -1.33
C ASN A 51 20.82 20.85 -0.77
N SER A 52 20.36 21.78 -1.62
CA SER A 52 19.23 22.67 -1.29
C SER A 52 17.93 21.87 -1.06
N ILE A 53 16.97 22.44 -0.30
CA ILE A 53 15.66 21.81 -0.06
C ILE A 53 14.96 21.45 -1.38
N SER A 54 14.98 22.32 -2.39
CA SER A 54 14.33 22.05 -3.68
C SER A 54 14.98 20.88 -4.40
N THR A 55 16.31 20.81 -4.38
CA THR A 55 17.06 19.68 -4.92
C THR A 55 16.72 18.39 -4.19
N GLN A 56 16.67 18.40 -2.84
CA GLN A 56 16.33 17.20 -2.08
C GLN A 56 14.90 16.74 -2.37
N VAL A 57 13.91 17.65 -2.38
CA VAL A 57 12.53 17.29 -2.75
C VAL A 57 12.49 16.63 -4.14
N GLY A 58 13.26 17.14 -5.11
CA GLY A 58 13.41 16.52 -6.42
C GLY A 58 13.97 15.08 -6.34
N ILE A 59 15.00 14.85 -5.54
CA ILE A 59 15.57 13.51 -5.30
C ILE A 59 14.51 12.58 -4.68
N GLN A 60 13.76 13.06 -3.69
CA GLN A 60 12.69 12.28 -3.05
C GLN A 60 11.58 11.92 -4.03
N ILE A 61 11.19 12.83 -4.94
CA ILE A 61 10.20 12.55 -5.99
C ILE A 61 10.68 11.44 -6.92
N VAL A 62 11.94 11.48 -7.37
CA VAL A 62 12.50 10.42 -8.22
C VAL A 62 12.47 9.08 -7.48
N GLY A 63 12.85 9.07 -6.19
CA GLY A 63 12.76 7.88 -5.35
C GLY A 63 11.34 7.33 -5.25
N ILE A 64 10.35 8.19 -4.97
CA ILE A 64 8.93 7.82 -4.90
C ILE A 64 8.46 7.18 -6.22
N LEU A 65 8.74 7.82 -7.35
CA LEU A 65 8.33 7.31 -8.66
C LEU A 65 8.97 5.96 -8.98
N PHE A 66 10.27 5.82 -8.69
CA PHE A 66 10.98 4.56 -8.85
C PHE A 66 10.34 3.47 -7.98
N THR A 67 10.08 3.73 -6.70
CA THR A 67 9.44 2.77 -5.78
C THR A 67 8.04 2.39 -6.23
N ILE A 68 7.21 3.34 -6.68
CA ILE A 68 5.85 3.05 -7.19
C ILE A 68 5.93 2.12 -8.40
N ILE A 69 6.79 2.43 -9.38
CA ILE A 69 6.93 1.62 -10.59
C ILE A 69 7.48 0.25 -10.23
N TRP A 70 8.54 0.19 -9.43
CA TRP A 70 9.17 -1.07 -9.03
C TRP A 70 8.19 -1.97 -8.29
N CYS A 71 7.60 -1.50 -7.19
CA CYS A 71 6.67 -2.30 -6.41
C CYS A 71 5.41 -2.64 -7.21
N GLY A 72 4.79 -1.67 -7.88
CA GLY A 72 3.57 -1.90 -8.65
C GLY A 72 3.75 -2.88 -9.81
N PHE A 73 4.81 -2.71 -10.61
CA PHE A 73 5.07 -3.54 -11.78
C PHE A 73 5.45 -4.97 -11.40
N PHE A 74 6.41 -5.14 -10.49
CA PHE A 74 6.86 -6.49 -10.11
C PHE A 74 5.81 -7.24 -9.30
N THR A 75 5.09 -6.58 -8.38
CA THR A 75 3.97 -7.21 -7.68
C THR A 75 2.89 -7.64 -8.66
N PHE A 76 2.52 -6.81 -9.65
CA PHE A 76 1.55 -7.20 -10.67
C PHE A 76 1.98 -8.44 -11.45
N ILE A 77 3.24 -8.50 -11.89
CA ILE A 77 3.77 -9.67 -12.61
C ILE A 77 3.72 -10.93 -11.74
N ILE A 78 4.17 -10.83 -10.49
CA ILE A 78 4.19 -11.96 -9.56
C ILE A 78 2.77 -12.46 -9.30
N LEU A 79 1.84 -11.57 -8.98
CA LEU A 79 0.45 -11.95 -8.71
C LEU A 79 -0.18 -12.60 -9.93
N ARG A 80 0.02 -12.04 -11.14
CA ARG A 80 -0.52 -12.63 -12.37
C ARG A 80 0.08 -14.00 -12.68
N PHE A 81 1.36 -14.19 -12.41
CA PHE A 81 2.03 -15.47 -12.59
C PHE A 81 1.51 -16.53 -11.61
N VAL A 82 1.38 -16.19 -10.33
CA VAL A 82 0.85 -17.10 -9.30
C VAL A 82 -0.61 -17.45 -9.59
N ASP A 83 -1.43 -16.45 -9.95
CA ASP A 83 -2.85 -16.65 -10.28
C ASP A 83 -3.05 -17.63 -11.44
N ASN A 84 -2.22 -17.54 -12.48
CA ASN A 84 -2.31 -18.43 -13.63
C ASN A 84 -1.89 -19.89 -13.33
N ILE A 85 -1.08 -20.13 -12.29
CA ILE A 85 -0.56 -21.47 -11.96
C ILE A 85 -1.38 -22.12 -10.84
N PHE A 86 -1.71 -21.35 -9.81
CA PHE A 86 -2.30 -21.85 -8.57
C PHE A 86 -3.71 -21.32 -8.31
N GLY A 87 -4.07 -20.19 -8.92
CA GLY A 87 -5.24 -19.39 -8.51
C GLY A 87 -4.96 -18.63 -7.22
N LEU A 88 -5.21 -17.32 -7.19
CA LEU A 88 -5.02 -16.50 -5.98
C LEU A 88 -6.26 -16.33 -5.11
N ARG A 89 -7.46 -16.42 -5.71
CA ARG A 89 -8.74 -16.23 -5.02
C ARG A 89 -9.45 -17.57 -4.87
N ILE A 90 -10.03 -17.80 -3.69
CA ILE A 90 -10.93 -18.92 -3.44
C ILE A 90 -12.19 -18.82 -4.33
N THR A 91 -12.96 -19.91 -4.41
CA THR A 91 -14.21 -19.90 -5.18
C THR A 91 -15.27 -19.02 -4.52
N GLU A 92 -16.27 -18.57 -5.28
CA GLU A 92 -17.38 -17.78 -4.72
C GLU A 92 -18.18 -18.56 -3.66
N ASP A 93 -18.31 -19.88 -3.84
CA ASP A 93 -18.99 -20.76 -2.88
C ASP A 93 -18.19 -20.84 -1.56
N ASP A 94 -16.86 -21.01 -1.65
CA ASP A 94 -15.98 -21.03 -0.48
C ASP A 94 -15.93 -19.66 0.22
N GLU A 95 -15.97 -18.57 -0.53
CA GLU A 95 -16.03 -17.21 0.02
C GLU A 95 -17.33 -16.96 0.80
N GLN A 96 -18.46 -17.53 0.37
CA GLN A 96 -19.74 -17.45 1.10
C GLN A 96 -19.74 -18.29 2.38
N VAL A 97 -19.10 -19.46 2.35
CA VAL A 97 -18.98 -20.35 3.52
C VAL A 97 -18.00 -19.78 4.56
N GLY A 98 -16.96 -19.10 4.11
CA GLY A 98 -15.91 -18.51 4.93
C GLY A 98 -14.63 -19.35 4.94
N ILE A 99 -13.49 -18.67 4.82
CA ILE A 99 -12.16 -19.30 4.63
C ILE A 99 -11.72 -20.19 5.81
N ASP A 100 -12.20 -19.91 7.01
CA ASP A 100 -11.95 -20.75 8.19
C ASP A 100 -12.49 -22.17 7.96
N LEU A 101 -13.72 -22.28 7.43
CA LEU A 101 -14.34 -23.59 7.21
C LEU A 101 -13.89 -24.24 5.90
N SER A 102 -13.78 -23.48 4.81
CA SER A 102 -13.43 -24.03 3.49
C SER A 102 -11.98 -24.51 3.41
N GLU A 103 -11.03 -23.78 4.00
CA GLU A 103 -9.60 -24.10 3.91
C GLU A 103 -9.05 -24.79 5.16
N HIS A 104 -9.61 -24.52 6.34
CA HIS A 104 -9.07 -25.03 7.61
C HIS A 104 -9.99 -26.05 8.31
N GLY A 105 -11.24 -26.20 7.86
CA GLY A 105 -12.20 -27.16 8.44
C GLY A 105 -12.63 -26.82 9.86
N GLU A 106 -12.40 -25.58 10.30
CA GLU A 106 -12.69 -25.13 11.66
C GLU A 106 -13.57 -23.87 11.67
N SER A 107 -14.16 -23.58 12.83
CA SER A 107 -14.88 -22.33 13.05
C SER A 107 -14.17 -21.53 14.13
N SER A 108 -13.86 -20.26 13.85
CA SER A 108 -13.25 -19.36 14.83
C SER A 108 -14.12 -19.15 16.08
N TYR A 109 -15.45 -19.24 15.93
CA TYR A 109 -16.41 -19.08 17.01
C TYR A 109 -17.49 -20.15 16.96
N ASN A 110 -17.58 -20.96 18.02
CA ASN A 110 -18.71 -21.88 18.20
C ASN A 110 -19.94 -21.08 18.65
N SER A 111 -20.92 -20.90 17.77
CA SER A 111 -22.23 -20.39 18.15
C SER A 111 -22.98 -21.47 18.93
N ASN A 112 -23.13 -21.27 20.26
CA ASN A 112 -24.11 -22.01 21.06
C ASN A 112 -25.53 -21.60 20.70
#